data_AF-A0A924KL78-F1
#
_entry.id   AF-A0A924KL78-F1
#
_cell.length_a   1.000
_cell.length_b   1.000
_cell.length_c   1.000
_cell.angle_alpha   90.00
_cell.angle_beta   90.00
_cell.angle_gamma   90.00
#
_symmetry.space_group_name_H-M   'P 1'
#
loop_
_entity.id
_entity.type
_entity.pdbx_description
1 polymer ?
#
loop_
_entity_poly.entity_id
_entity_poly.type
_entity_poly.pdbx_seq_one_letter_code
_entity_poly.pdbx_strand_id
1 'polypeptide(L)'
;MTNQNEAMLNALQEPLITTDILTTALSSGNLEKGHEAISVMLMQGMDMFGAESAAMQQFCPVWDAIKGHIDRGDAEQALEQSNVWMLQLREVLSIVKHG
;
A
#
# COMPACT_ATOMS: atom_id res chain seq x y z
N MET A 1 26.25 -4.85 -1.16
CA MET A 1 25.15 -3.87 -1.19
C MET A 1 24.09 -4.21 -2.25
N THR A 2 24.44 -4.74 -3.42
CA THR A 2 23.50 -5.12 -4.50
C THR A 2 22.36 -6.06 -4.07
N ASN A 3 22.66 -7.05 -3.23
CA ASN A 3 21.69 -8.09 -2.84
C ASN A 3 20.57 -7.59 -1.90
N GLN A 4 20.82 -6.54 -1.09
CA GLN A 4 19.79 -5.95 -0.21
C GLN A 4 18.82 -5.05 -0.97
N ASN A 5 19.31 -4.27 -1.93
CA ASN A 5 18.46 -3.41 -2.76
C ASN A 5 17.56 -4.25 -3.67
N GLU A 6 18.07 -5.35 -4.24
CA GLU A 6 17.25 -6.30 -5.02
C GLU A 6 16.16 -6.96 -4.17
N ALA A 7 16.49 -7.41 -2.95
CA ALA A 7 15.50 -7.97 -2.03
C ALA A 7 14.41 -6.95 -1.68
N MET A 8 14.78 -5.69 -1.42
CA MET A 8 13.84 -4.62 -1.10
C MET A 8 12.98 -4.21 -2.30
N LEU A 9 13.54 -4.18 -3.51
CA LEU A 9 12.78 -3.95 -4.75
C LEU A 9 11.73 -5.04 -4.97
N ASN A 10 12.12 -6.31 -4.81
CA ASN A 10 11.19 -7.44 -4.94
C ASN A 10 10.11 -7.40 -3.86
N ALA A 11 10.47 -7.05 -2.62
CA ALA A 11 9.53 -6.93 -1.51
C ALA A 11 8.48 -5.83 -1.79
N LEU A 12 8.88 -4.69 -2.34
CA LEU A 12 7.98 -3.55 -2.61
C LEU A 12 7.09 -3.70 -3.87
N GLN A 13 7.33 -4.71 -4.72
CA GLN A 13 6.48 -4.96 -5.89
C GLN A 13 5.06 -5.39 -5.50
N GLU A 14 4.93 -6.27 -4.50
CA GLU A 14 3.64 -6.80 -4.07
C GLU A 14 2.72 -5.71 -3.51
N PRO A 15 3.16 -4.83 -2.57
CA PRO A 15 2.36 -3.68 -2.13
C PRO A 15 1.97 -2.73 -3.26
N LEU A 16 2.83 -2.55 -4.27
CA LEU A 16 2.53 -1.69 -5.42
C LEU A 16 1.38 -2.27 -6.26
N ILE A 17 1.43 -3.58 -6.55
CA ILE A 17 0.38 -4.28 -7.28
C ILE A 17 -0.94 -4.23 -6.51
N THR A 18 -0.91 -4.50 -5.20
CA THR A 18 -2.11 -4.46 -4.35
C THR A 18 -2.69 -3.04 -4.28
N THR A 19 -1.83 -2.01 -4.25
CA THR A 19 -2.26 -0.61 -4.29
C THR A 19 -2.92 -0.26 -5.63
N ASP A 20 -2.41 -0.78 -6.74
CA ASP A 20 -3.02 -0.59 -8.07
C ASP A 20 -4.43 -1.23 -8.15
N ILE A 21 -4.58 -2.45 -7.63
CA ILE A 21 -5.87 -3.15 -7.52
C ILE A 21 -6.84 -2.33 -6.65
N LEU A 22 -6.37 -1.81 -5.52
CA LEU A 22 -7.16 -0.97 -4.63
C LEU A 22 -7.65 0.29 -5.35
N THR A 23 -6.77 1.05 -6.00
CA THR A 23 -7.16 2.26 -6.73
C THR A 23 -8.14 1.96 -7.86
N THR A 24 -7.97 0.85 -8.58
CA THR A 24 -8.91 0.42 -9.63
C THR A 24 -10.28 0.09 -9.04
N ALA A 25 -10.34 -0.63 -7.93
CA ALA A 25 -11.58 -0.96 -7.24
C ALA A 25 -12.32 0.30 -6.78
N LEU A 26 -11.60 1.23 -6.14
CA LEU A 26 -12.18 2.48 -5.66
C LEU A 26 -12.65 3.38 -6.82
N SER A 27 -11.87 3.50 -7.90
CA SER A 27 -12.26 4.29 -9.08
C SER A 27 -13.48 3.74 -9.82
N SER A 28 -13.75 2.44 -9.69
CA SER A 28 -14.92 1.78 -10.28
C SER A 28 -16.13 1.75 -9.32
N GLY A 29 -16.00 2.34 -8.12
CA GLY A 29 -17.04 2.33 -7.09
C GLY A 29 -17.25 0.96 -6.43
N ASN A 30 -16.33 0.01 -6.62
CA ASN A 30 -16.41 -1.31 -6.02
C ASN A 30 -15.75 -1.33 -4.64
N LEU A 31 -16.50 -0.88 -3.62
CA LEU A 31 -16.04 -0.80 -2.23
C LEU A 31 -15.71 -2.16 -1.62
N GLU A 32 -16.43 -3.22 -1.97
CA GLU A 32 -16.17 -4.59 -1.49
C GLU A 32 -14.77 -5.04 -1.92
N LYS A 33 -14.45 -4.88 -3.20
CA LYS A 33 -13.11 -5.18 -3.72
C LYS A 33 -12.03 -4.24 -3.16
N GLY A 34 -12.40 -2.99 -2.87
CA GLY A 34 -11.53 -2.06 -2.15
C GLY A 34 -11.17 -2.57 -0.75
N HIS A 35 -12.16 -3.07 -0.01
CA HIS A 35 -11.98 -3.69 1.30
C HIS A 35 -11.08 -4.93 1.24
N GLU A 36 -11.28 -5.80 0.26
CA GLU A 36 -10.42 -6.97 0.05
C GLU A 36 -8.97 -6.53 -0.19
N ALA A 37 -8.75 -5.59 -1.11
CA ALA A 37 -7.42 -5.13 -1.46
C ALA A 37 -6.68 -4.47 -0.29
N ILE A 38 -7.34 -3.60 0.48
CA ILE A 38 -6.69 -2.96 1.65
C ILE A 38 -6.38 -3.99 2.76
N SER A 39 -7.21 -5.01 2.92
CA SER A 39 -6.99 -6.09 3.88
C SER A 39 -5.79 -6.96 3.48
N VAL A 40 -5.67 -7.28 2.19
CA VAL A 40 -4.49 -7.96 1.64
C VAL A 40 -3.23 -7.13 1.85
N MET A 41 -3.29 -5.81 1.64
CA MET A 41 -2.15 -4.92 1.85
C MET A 41 -1.66 -4.92 3.31
N LEU A 42 -2.60 -4.87 4.27
CA LEU A 42 -2.30 -4.95 5.70
C LEU A 42 -1.62 -6.28 6.06
N MET A 43 -2.13 -7.40 5.53
CA MET A 43 -1.52 -8.73 5.73
C MET A 43 -0.12 -8.81 5.12
N GLN A 44 0.05 -8.36 3.87
CA GLN A 44 1.35 -8.33 3.19
C GLN A 44 2.36 -7.51 3.98
N GLY A 45 1.97 -6.33 4.49
CA GLY A 45 2.84 -5.50 5.30
C GLY A 45 3.29 -6.17 6.60
N MET A 46 2.39 -6.89 7.27
CA MET A 46 2.75 -7.68 8.44
C MET A 46 3.74 -8.81 8.12
N ASP A 47 3.51 -9.54 7.04
CA ASP A 47 4.38 -10.65 6.61
C ASP A 47 5.76 -10.16 6.18
N MET A 48 5.83 -9.01 5.52
CA MET A 48 7.07 -8.45 4.98
C MET A 48 7.94 -7.79 6.04
N PHE A 49 7.35 -6.96 6.90
CA PHE A 49 8.11 -6.12 7.81
C PHE A 49 8.04 -6.61 9.26
N GLY A 50 7.02 -7.36 9.63
CA GLY A 50 6.71 -7.68 11.02
C GLY A 50 6.03 -6.50 11.75
N ALA A 51 5.15 -6.83 12.68
CA ALA A 51 4.29 -5.87 13.38
C ALA A 51 5.06 -4.78 14.16
N GLU A 52 6.26 -5.09 14.64
CA GLU A 52 7.07 -4.17 15.46
C GLU A 52 8.09 -3.36 14.65
N SER A 53 8.15 -3.54 13.33
CA SER A 53 9.12 -2.81 12.52
C SER A 53 8.79 -1.32 12.41
N ALA A 54 9.84 -0.51 12.34
CA ALA A 54 9.70 0.93 12.11
C ALA A 54 8.97 1.23 10.78
N ALA A 55 9.15 0.40 9.75
CA ALA A 55 8.43 0.52 8.49
C ALA A 55 6.92 0.29 8.68
N MET A 56 6.54 -0.78 9.38
CA MET A 56 5.13 -1.06 9.66
C MET A 56 4.49 0.04 10.50
N GLN A 57 5.20 0.61 11.47
CA GLN A 57 4.72 1.74 12.27
C GLN A 57 4.46 3.01 11.44
N GLN A 58 5.11 3.16 10.29
CA GLN A 58 4.87 4.27 9.36
C GLN A 58 3.77 3.98 8.34
N PHE A 59 3.69 2.74 7.85
CA PHE A 59 2.73 2.37 6.81
C PHE A 59 1.34 2.03 7.36
N CYS A 60 1.24 1.36 8.51
CA CYS A 60 -0.02 0.94 9.10
C CYS A 60 -1.01 2.11 9.28
N PRO A 61 -0.61 3.29 9.80
CA PRO A 61 -1.54 4.41 9.95
C PRO A 61 -2.12 4.91 8.60
N VAL A 62 -1.36 4.82 7.51
CA VAL A 62 -1.82 5.20 6.17
C VAL A 62 -2.86 4.21 5.68
N TRP A 63 -2.57 2.91 5.81
CA TRP A 63 -3.48 1.85 5.39
C TRP A 63 -4.76 1.81 6.23
N ASP A 64 -4.65 2.04 7.54
CA ASP A 64 -5.78 2.16 8.45
C ASP A 64 -6.66 3.37 8.11
N ALA A 65 -6.06 4.51 7.73
CA ALA A 65 -6.80 5.68 7.28
C ALA A 65 -7.58 5.40 5.99
N ILE A 66 -6.95 4.75 5.01
CA ILE A 66 -7.60 4.33 3.76
C ILE A 66 -8.76 3.38 4.08
N LYS A 67 -8.50 2.32 4.87
CA LYS A 67 -9.52 1.37 5.30
C LYS A 67 -10.68 2.09 5.99
N GLY A 68 -10.41 3.04 6.88
CA GLY A 68 -11.44 3.81 7.58
C GLY A 68 -12.34 4.64 6.65
N HIS A 69 -11.83 5.12 5.51
CA HIS A 69 -12.67 5.76 4.49
C HIS A 69 -13.56 4.75 3.77
N ILE A 70 -13.01 3.58 3.41
CA ILE A 70 -13.78 2.50 2.77
C ILE A 70 -14.88 1.98 3.71
N ASP A 71 -14.57 1.76 5.00
CA ASP A 71 -15.51 1.32 6.04
C ASP A 71 -16.70 2.30 6.18
N ARG A 72 -16.50 3.59 5.88
CA ARG A 72 -17.54 4.65 5.92
C ARG A 72 -18.27 4.82 4.59
N GLY A 73 -17.90 4.09 3.55
CA GLY A 73 -18.43 4.24 2.20
C GLY A 73 -17.91 5.48 1.46
N ASP A 74 -16.85 6.11 1.94
CA ASP A 74 -16.23 7.29 1.33
C ASP A 74 -15.19 6.86 0.28
N ALA A 75 -15.68 6.41 -0.87
CA ALA A 75 -14.84 5.91 -1.96
C ALA A 75 -13.90 6.98 -2.53
N GLU A 76 -14.34 8.24 -2.59
CA GLU A 76 -13.56 9.35 -3.13
C GLU A 76 -12.36 9.65 -2.25
N GLN A 77 -12.58 9.80 -0.94
CA GLN A 77 -11.49 10.07 -0.02
C GLN A 77 -10.53 8.88 0.12
N ALA A 78 -11.05 7.65 0.08
CA ALA A 78 -10.23 6.44 0.03
C ALA A 78 -9.35 6.41 -1.23
N LEU A 79 -9.90 6.77 -2.39
CA LEU A 79 -9.17 6.80 -3.67
C LEU A 79 -8.08 7.87 -3.65
N GLU A 80 -8.38 9.07 -3.17
CA GLU A 80 -7.40 10.15 -3.05
C GLU A 80 -6.19 9.71 -2.21
N GLN A 81 -6.44 9.14 -1.02
CA GLN A 81 -5.35 8.67 -0.16
C GLN A 81 -4.59 7.49 -0.76
N SER A 82 -5.29 6.57 -1.44
CA SER A 82 -4.64 5.45 -2.14
C SER A 82 -3.72 5.93 -3.26
N ASN A 83 -4.10 6.97 -3.99
CA ASN A 83 -3.27 7.58 -5.03
C ASN A 83 -2.02 8.26 -4.45
N VAL A 84 -2.16 8.99 -3.34
CA VAL A 84 -1.02 9.60 -2.63
C VAL A 84 -0.04 8.51 -2.17
N TRP A 85 -0.56 7.43 -1.58
CA TRP A 85 0.25 6.29 -1.16
C TRP A 85 0.98 5.62 -2.32
N MET A 86 0.31 5.41 -3.47
CA MET A 86 0.94 4.89 -4.68
C MET A 86 2.11 5.76 -5.15
N LEU A 87 1.97 7.09 -5.12
CA LEU A 87 3.03 8.01 -5.49
C LEU A 87 4.24 7.87 -4.57
N GLN A 88 4.02 7.80 -3.26
CA GLN A 88 5.08 7.60 -2.26
C GLN A 88 5.81 6.26 -2.45
N LEU A 89 5.08 5.16 -2.69
CA LEU A 89 5.68 3.86 -2.99
C LEU A 89 6.57 3.90 -4.23
N ARG A 90 6.10 4.55 -5.30
CA ARG A 90 6.89 4.71 -6.54
C ARG A 90 8.15 5.55 -6.32
N GLU A 91 8.07 6.59 -5.49
CA GLU A 91 9.23 7.40 -5.12
C GLU A 91 10.26 6.58 -4.34
N VAL A 92 9.82 5.82 -3.32
CA VAL A 92 10.70 4.91 -2.57
C VAL A 92 11.36 3.89 -3.51
N LEU A 93 10.60 3.24 -4.39
CA LEU A 93 11.15 2.31 -5.39
C LEU A 93 12.18 2.96 -6.30
N SER A 94 11.94 4.20 -6.74
CA SER A 94 12.87 4.94 -7.58
C SER A 94 14.18 5.24 -6.83
N ILE A 95 14.09 5.65 -5.56
CA ILE A 95 15.26 5.91 -4.70
C ILE A 95 16.06 4.61 -4.52
N VAL A 96 15.42 3.50 -4.19
CA VAL A 96 16.11 2.21 -3.97
C VAL A 96 16.79 1.70 -5.25
N LYS A 97 16.18 1.93 -6.41
CA LYS A 97 16.72 1.48 -7.70
C LYS A 97 17.95 2.29 -8.15
N HIS A 98 18.02 3.57 -7.80
CA HIS A 98 19.05 4.49 -8.32
C HIS A 98 20.00 5.02 -7.22
N GLY A 99 19.76 4.70 -5.96
CA GLY A 99 20.56 5.09 -4.79
C GLY A 99 21.58 4.04 -4.36
#